data_AF-A0A6B8RR82-F1
#
_entry.id   AF-A0A6B8RR82-F1
#
_cell.length_a   1.000
_cell.length_b   1.000
_cell.length_c   1.000
_cell.angle_alpha   90.00
_cell.angle_beta   90.00
_cell.angle_gamma   90.00
#
_symmetry.space_group_name_H-M   'P 1'
#
loop_
_entity.id
_entity.type
_entity.pdbx_description
1 polymer ?
#
loop_
_entity_poly.entity_id
_entity_poly.type
_entity_poly.pdbx_seq_one_letter_code
_entity_poly.pdbx_strand_id
1 'polypeptide(L)'
;MNKEVRKINFNWKYIIIGLIMLSLIFLIYNENQNNKKYESYLSQELSNKYCELIGYIFSIKEELTSLLNNKSNSTTKEILADRLYKTSTTSQDFDYFISYFNLDEEANLQNKTATVSNNLGFYFQRNDFNNISNQDNMKLNKINELVDKWISVISKEYPGIASENQTETIRKHISNKESFIKEEKWMKIMIGLDNVSREYEGISRSE
;
A
#
# COMPACT_ATOMS: atom_id res chain seq x y z
N MET A 1 -47.54 60.20 26.24
CA MET A 1 -46.22 59.64 25.89
C MET A 1 -46.36 58.79 24.63
N ASN A 2 -46.06 59.36 23.46
CA ASN A 2 -46.02 58.59 22.21
C ASN A 2 -44.65 57.93 22.05
N LYS A 3 -44.62 56.59 22.10
CA LYS A 3 -43.45 55.81 21.71
C LYS A 3 -43.42 55.76 20.19
N GLU A 4 -42.47 56.47 19.57
CA GLU A 4 -42.13 56.26 18.17
C GLU A 4 -41.55 54.85 18.00
N VAL A 5 -42.33 53.97 17.36
CA VAL A 5 -41.84 52.67 16.92
C VAL A 5 -41.04 52.90 15.64
N ARG A 6 -39.70 52.91 15.75
CA ARG A 6 -38.81 52.92 14.58
C ARG A 6 -39.09 51.67 13.74
N LYS A 7 -39.69 51.85 12.56
CA LYS A 7 -39.77 50.80 11.53
C LYS A 7 -38.37 50.55 10.99
N ILE A 8 -37.78 49.42 11.35
CA ILE A 8 -36.53 48.95 10.76
C ILE A 8 -36.85 48.56 9.31
N ASN A 9 -36.29 49.28 8.34
CA ASN A 9 -36.47 48.98 6.93
C ASN A 9 -35.52 47.82 6.57
N PHE A 10 -36.03 46.59 6.65
CA PHE A 10 -35.26 45.37 6.49
C PHE A 10 -35.00 45.10 5.00
N ASN A 11 -33.77 45.31 4.53
CA ASN A 11 -33.42 45.08 3.14
C ASN A 11 -33.04 43.61 2.92
N TRP A 12 -34.04 42.81 2.57
CA TRP A 12 -33.94 41.37 2.30
C TRP A 12 -32.82 40.97 1.33
N LYS A 13 -32.43 41.86 0.40
CA LYS A 13 -31.33 41.59 -0.54
C LYS A 13 -30.00 41.37 0.20
N TYR A 14 -29.71 42.15 1.24
CA TYR A 14 -28.46 41.99 2.00
C TYR A 14 -28.44 40.70 2.83
N ILE A 15 -29.62 40.23 3.27
CA ILE A 15 -29.75 38.97 4.02
C ILE A 15 -29.51 37.78 3.10
N ILE A 16 -30.10 37.80 1.90
CA ILE A 16 -29.90 36.76 0.89
C ILE A 16 -28.42 36.70 0.48
N ILE A 17 -27.78 37.85 0.21
CA ILE A 17 -26.35 37.91 -0.10
C ILE A 17 -25.51 37.38 1.07
N GLY A 18 -25.85 37.76 2.30
CA GLY A 18 -25.17 37.26 3.51
C GLY A 18 -25.27 35.74 3.66
N LEU A 19 -26.44 35.15 3.39
CA LEU A 19 -26.64 33.69 3.42
C LEU A 19 -25.86 32.96 2.32
N ILE A 20 -25.81 33.51 1.10
CA ILE A 20 -25.02 32.94 0.01
C ILE A 20 -23.52 32.98 0.36
N MET A 21 -23.02 34.10 0.88
CA MET A 21 -21.62 34.24 1.31
C MET A 21 -21.27 33.25 2.43
N LEU A 22 -22.15 33.08 3.42
CA LEU A 22 -21.98 32.07 4.48
C LEU A 22 -21.95 30.64 3.93
N SER A 23 -22.83 30.32 2.97
CA SER A 23 -22.85 29.01 2.32
C SER A 23 -21.56 28.74 1.53
N LEU A 24 -21.04 29.73 0.80
CA LEU A 24 -19.77 29.61 0.07
C LEU A 24 -18.59 29.43 1.03
N ILE A 25 -18.54 30.20 2.12
CA ILE A 25 -17.49 30.06 3.14
C ILE A 25 -17.55 28.66 3.77
N PHE A 26 -18.75 28.14 4.04
CA PHE A 26 -18.92 26.78 4.55
C PHE A 26 -18.43 25.71 3.57
N LEU A 27 -18.75 25.85 2.28
CA LEU A 27 -18.27 24.93 1.23
C LEU A 27 -16.74 24.97 1.12
N ILE A 28 -16.14 26.16 1.04
CA ILE A 28 -14.68 26.34 0.99
C ILE A 28 -14.01 25.75 2.24
N TYR A 29 -14.61 25.96 3.43
CA TYR A 29 -14.09 25.40 4.66
C TYR A 29 -14.14 23.86 4.64
N ASN A 30 -15.26 23.26 4.23
CA ASN A 30 -15.40 21.81 4.15
C ASN A 30 -14.43 21.19 3.14
N GLU A 31 -14.28 21.81 1.97
CA GLU A 31 -13.33 21.40 0.94
C GLU A 31 -11.88 21.50 1.44
N ASN A 32 -11.52 22.58 2.13
CA ASN A 32 -10.20 22.74 2.75
C ASN A 32 -9.94 21.68 3.85
N GLN A 33 -10.94 21.33 4.66
CA GLN A 33 -10.81 20.26 5.65
C GLN A 33 -10.61 18.89 4.99
N ASN A 34 -11.33 18.61 3.90
CA ASN A 34 -11.14 17.41 3.13
C ASN A 34 -9.73 17.38 2.53
N ASN A 35 -9.26 18.46 1.92
CA ASN A 35 -7.92 18.57 1.36
C ASN A 35 -6.83 18.32 2.40
N LYS A 36 -6.97 18.88 3.62
CA LYS A 36 -6.04 18.59 4.72
C LYS A 36 -6.03 17.13 5.15
N LYS A 37 -7.19 16.48 5.19
CA LYS A 37 -7.27 15.03 5.46
C LYS A 37 -6.59 14.23 4.36
N TYR A 38 -6.80 14.60 3.09
CA TYR A 38 -6.12 13.98 1.94
C TYR A 38 -4.60 14.18 2.01
N GLU A 39 -4.12 15.39 2.29
CA GLU A 39 -2.68 15.66 2.49
C GLU A 39 -2.09 14.84 3.64
N SER A 40 -2.83 14.71 4.75
CA SER A 40 -2.41 13.87 5.89
C SER A 40 -2.34 12.38 5.51
N TYR A 41 -3.32 11.87 4.76
CA TYR A 41 -3.34 10.50 4.26
C TYR A 41 -2.14 10.24 3.33
N LEU A 42 -1.94 11.10 2.33
CA LEU A 42 -0.86 11.01 1.35
C LEU A 42 0.53 11.03 1.98
N SER A 43 0.70 11.79 3.06
CA SER A 43 2.02 12.01 3.65
C SER A 43 2.39 11.04 4.75
N GLN A 44 1.43 10.56 5.55
CA GLN A 44 1.72 9.74 6.73
C GLN A 44 1.20 8.31 6.60
N GLU A 45 -0.07 8.14 6.24
CA GLU A 45 -0.67 6.82 6.16
C GLU A 45 -0.11 6.03 4.98
N LEU A 46 0.00 6.67 3.81
CA LEU A 46 0.60 6.09 2.62
C LEU A 46 2.05 5.65 2.89
N SER A 47 2.83 6.51 3.52
CA SER A 47 4.21 6.22 3.90
C SER A 47 4.32 5.04 4.85
N ASN A 48 3.47 4.97 5.88
CA ASN A 48 3.45 3.86 6.82
C ASN A 48 3.07 2.54 6.13
N LYS A 49 1.96 2.51 5.38
CA LYS A 49 1.52 1.33 4.62
C LYS A 49 2.61 0.85 3.67
N TYR A 50 3.36 1.77 3.09
CA TYR A 50 4.42 1.44 2.15
C TYR A 50 5.64 0.84 2.84
N CYS A 51 6.06 1.39 3.99
CA CYS A 51 7.07 0.76 4.85
C CYS A 51 6.65 -0.65 5.26
N GLU A 52 5.38 -0.82 5.63
CA GLU A 52 4.82 -2.12 6.01
C GLU A 52 4.88 -3.12 4.86
N LEU A 53 4.50 -2.74 3.64
CA LEU A 53 4.60 -3.60 2.45
C LEU A 53 6.01 -4.15 2.27
N ILE A 54 7.02 -3.28 2.30
CA ILE A 54 8.42 -3.68 2.20
C ILE A 54 8.77 -4.66 3.32
N GLY A 55 8.40 -4.32 4.57
CA GLY A 55 8.61 -5.20 5.72
C GLY A 55 7.96 -6.57 5.57
N TYR A 56 6.76 -6.65 5.00
CA TYR A 56 6.08 -7.93 4.75
C TYR A 56 6.84 -8.77 3.73
N ILE A 57 7.34 -8.17 2.64
CA ILE A 57 8.11 -8.87 1.60
C ILE A 57 9.41 -9.44 2.17
N PHE A 58 10.16 -8.68 2.95
CA PHE A 58 11.36 -9.17 3.63
C PHE A 58 11.04 -10.28 4.65
N SER A 59 9.97 -10.13 5.42
CA SER A 59 9.51 -11.16 6.36
C SER A 59 9.12 -12.47 5.64
N ILE A 60 8.48 -12.39 4.46
CA ILE A 60 8.20 -13.58 3.64
C ILE A 60 9.51 -14.27 3.25
N LYS A 61 10.53 -13.51 2.84
CA LYS A 61 11.83 -14.07 2.46
C LYS A 61 12.49 -14.82 3.61
N GLU A 62 12.49 -14.23 4.81
CA GLU A 62 13.09 -14.84 6.00
C GLU A 62 12.40 -16.17 6.37
N GLU A 63 11.07 -16.17 6.41
CA GLU A 63 10.30 -17.36 6.75
C GLU A 63 10.40 -18.44 5.67
N LEU A 64 10.39 -18.05 4.39
CA LEU A 64 10.56 -18.99 3.28
C LEU A 64 11.95 -19.61 3.25
N THR A 65 12.98 -18.81 3.56
CA THR A 65 14.35 -19.30 3.71
C THR A 65 14.46 -20.25 4.90
N SER A 66 13.76 -19.96 6.00
CA SER A 66 13.71 -20.86 7.17
C SER A 66 13.03 -22.18 6.82
N LEU A 67 11.94 -22.14 6.07
CA LEU A 67 11.22 -23.31 5.58
C LEU A 67 12.09 -24.18 4.66
N LEU A 68 12.73 -23.59 3.65
CA LEU A 68 13.60 -24.31 2.70
C LEU A 68 14.83 -24.93 3.36
N ASN A 69 15.31 -24.35 4.47
CA ASN A 69 16.46 -24.86 5.22
C ASN A 69 16.08 -25.85 6.34
N ASN A 70 14.82 -26.31 6.40
CA ASN A 70 14.29 -27.16 7.47
C ASN A 70 14.50 -26.56 8.88
N LYS A 71 14.46 -25.23 8.99
CA LYS A 71 14.55 -24.46 10.24
C LYS A 71 13.21 -23.84 10.64
N SER A 72 12.13 -24.20 9.95
CA SER A 72 10.78 -23.73 10.26
C SER A 72 10.30 -24.23 11.63
N ASN A 73 9.50 -23.41 12.30
CA ASN A 73 8.77 -23.79 13.50
C ASN A 73 7.27 -23.94 13.19
N SER A 74 6.46 -24.24 14.20
CA SER A 74 5.02 -24.45 14.03
C SER A 74 4.26 -23.22 13.52
N THR A 75 4.83 -22.01 13.60
CA THR A 75 4.18 -20.76 13.19
C THR A 75 4.66 -20.22 11.84
N THR A 76 5.78 -20.72 11.29
CA THR A 76 6.36 -20.24 10.02
C THR A 76 5.33 -20.17 8.89
N LYS A 77 4.48 -21.20 8.76
CA LYS A 77 3.39 -21.24 7.78
C LYS A 77 2.34 -20.15 8.00
N GLU A 78 1.92 -19.95 9.25
CA GLU A 78 0.91 -18.95 9.60
C GLU A 78 1.44 -17.55 9.33
N ILE A 79 2.71 -17.31 9.64
CA ILE A 79 3.39 -16.05 9.34
C ILE A 79 3.49 -15.85 7.82
N LEU A 80 3.94 -16.85 7.05
CA LEU A 80 3.98 -16.75 5.59
C LEU A 80 2.62 -16.40 4.99
N ALA A 81 1.56 -17.09 5.43
CA ALA A 81 0.21 -16.83 4.99
C ALA A 81 -0.26 -15.41 5.35
N ASP A 82 -0.07 -14.97 6.60
CA ASP A 82 -0.44 -13.61 7.05
C ASP A 82 0.30 -12.54 6.25
N ARG A 83 1.61 -12.71 6.05
CA ARG A 83 2.44 -11.73 5.33
C ARG A 83 2.10 -11.65 3.85
N LEU A 84 1.81 -12.78 3.22
CA LEU A 84 1.34 -12.82 1.84
C LEU A 84 -0.04 -12.18 1.69
N TYR A 85 -0.96 -12.43 2.63
CA TYR A 85 -2.26 -11.76 2.66
C TYR A 85 -2.11 -10.24 2.82
N LYS A 86 -1.27 -9.79 3.76
CA LYS A 86 -1.00 -8.36 3.95
C LYS A 86 -0.34 -7.71 2.74
N THR A 87 0.60 -8.40 2.10
CA THR A 87 1.18 -7.96 0.82
C THR A 87 0.08 -7.80 -0.22
N SER A 88 -0.88 -8.72 -0.28
CA SER A 88 -2.02 -8.63 -1.20
C SER A 88 -2.89 -7.40 -0.93
N THR A 89 -3.33 -7.20 0.31
CA THR A 89 -4.23 -6.10 0.64
C THR A 89 -3.56 -4.76 0.45
N THR A 90 -2.29 -4.63 0.88
CA THR A 90 -1.56 -3.38 0.79
C THR A 90 -1.18 -3.03 -0.64
N SER A 91 -0.82 -4.01 -1.48
CA SER A 91 -0.58 -3.76 -2.91
C SER A 91 -1.84 -3.31 -3.64
N GLN A 92 -2.99 -3.94 -3.36
CA GLN A 92 -4.27 -3.56 -3.97
C GLN A 92 -4.67 -2.11 -3.63
N ASP A 93 -4.47 -1.68 -2.38
CA ASP A 93 -4.71 -0.29 -1.98
C ASP A 93 -3.88 0.70 -2.82
N PHE A 94 -2.62 0.37 -3.10
CA PHE A 94 -1.73 1.23 -3.89
C PHE A 94 -2.05 1.21 -5.38
N ASP A 95 -2.35 0.06 -5.96
CA ASP A 95 -2.72 -0.03 -7.38
C ASP A 95 -4.02 0.75 -7.65
N TYR A 96 -5.00 0.65 -6.73
CA TYR A 96 -6.21 1.46 -6.79
C TYR A 96 -5.91 2.94 -6.65
N PHE A 97 -5.04 3.32 -5.69
CA PHE A 97 -4.60 4.69 -5.52
C PHE A 97 -3.99 5.25 -6.80
N ILE A 98 -3.04 4.53 -7.42
CA ILE A 98 -2.42 4.92 -8.69
C ILE A 98 -3.53 5.18 -9.70
N SER A 99 -4.38 4.17 -9.98
CA SER A 99 -5.49 4.24 -10.96
C SER A 99 -6.45 5.42 -10.78
N TYR A 100 -6.67 5.84 -9.54
CA TYR A 100 -7.56 6.96 -9.23
C TYR A 100 -6.98 8.31 -9.67
N PHE A 101 -5.65 8.45 -9.66
CA PHE A 101 -4.95 9.68 -10.02
C PHE A 101 -4.54 9.75 -11.50
N ASN A 102 -4.86 8.73 -12.32
CA ASN A 102 -4.59 8.68 -13.76
C ASN A 102 -3.12 9.00 -14.10
N LEU A 103 -2.17 8.35 -13.42
CA LEU A 103 -0.75 8.61 -13.65
C LEU A 103 -0.31 7.94 -14.98
N ASP A 104 0.31 8.64 -15.92
CA ASP A 104 0.51 8.18 -17.32
C ASP A 104 1.18 6.79 -17.50
N GLU A 105 1.93 6.28 -16.51
CA GLU A 105 2.59 4.95 -16.54
C GLU A 105 1.64 3.76 -16.25
N GLU A 106 0.36 4.03 -15.99
CA GLU A 106 -0.62 3.17 -15.29
C GLU A 106 -1.47 2.26 -16.17
N ALA A 107 -1.61 2.52 -17.48
CA ALA A 107 -2.60 1.85 -18.34
C ALA A 107 -2.49 0.31 -18.40
N ASN A 108 -1.42 -0.25 -17.83
CA ASN A 108 -1.17 -1.68 -17.80
C ASN A 108 -1.29 -2.32 -16.42
N LEU A 109 -1.41 -1.62 -15.29
CA LEU A 109 -1.47 -2.27 -13.96
C LEU A 109 -2.72 -3.15 -13.82
N GLN A 110 -2.55 -4.38 -13.30
CA GLN A 110 -3.63 -5.38 -13.23
C GLN A 110 -3.68 -6.12 -11.88
N ASN A 111 -3.20 -5.52 -10.80
CA ASN A 111 -3.25 -6.06 -9.43
C ASN A 111 -2.67 -7.48 -9.33
N LYS A 112 -1.59 -7.73 -10.06
CA LYS A 112 -0.96 -9.05 -10.20
C LYS A 112 -0.16 -9.40 -8.96
N THR A 113 0.47 -8.42 -8.33
CA THR A 113 1.08 -8.60 -7.00
C THR A 113 0.04 -9.03 -5.98
N ALA A 114 -1.12 -8.38 -5.95
CA ALA A 114 -2.20 -8.75 -5.05
C ALA A 114 -2.69 -10.18 -5.32
N THR A 115 -3.02 -10.47 -6.59
CA THR A 115 -3.51 -11.78 -7.01
C THR A 115 -2.55 -12.91 -6.66
N VAL A 116 -1.27 -12.76 -7.02
CA VAL A 116 -0.24 -13.78 -6.76
C VAL A 116 -0.02 -13.96 -5.26
N SER A 117 0.10 -12.87 -4.50
CA SER A 117 0.32 -12.94 -3.06
C SER A 117 -0.83 -13.65 -2.35
N ASN A 118 -2.07 -13.32 -2.70
CA ASN A 118 -3.26 -13.96 -2.12
C ASN A 118 -3.30 -15.46 -2.40
N ASN A 119 -3.06 -15.85 -3.66
CA ASN A 119 -3.02 -17.25 -4.06
C ASN A 119 -1.91 -18.04 -3.32
N LEU A 120 -0.74 -17.44 -3.17
CA LEU A 120 0.35 -18.03 -2.38
C LEU A 120 -0.03 -18.11 -0.89
N GLY A 121 -0.71 -17.10 -0.34
CA GLY A 121 -1.25 -17.14 1.02
C GLY A 121 -2.15 -18.35 1.23
N PHE A 122 -3.09 -18.61 0.32
CA PHE A 122 -3.93 -19.81 0.34
C PHE A 122 -3.13 -21.10 0.21
N TYR A 123 -2.12 -21.13 -0.68
CA TYR A 123 -1.23 -22.27 -0.82
C TYR A 123 -0.55 -22.61 0.52
N PHE A 124 -0.01 -21.62 1.23
CA PHE A 124 0.61 -21.86 2.53
C PHE A 124 -0.41 -22.28 3.57
N GLN A 125 -1.62 -21.70 3.60
CA GLN A 125 -2.68 -22.12 4.54
C GLN A 125 -3.13 -23.57 4.33
N ARG A 126 -3.21 -24.04 3.09
CA ARG A 126 -3.75 -25.38 2.77
C ARG A 126 -2.72 -26.50 2.90
N ASN A 127 -1.46 -26.25 2.57
CA ASN A 127 -0.45 -27.30 2.52
C ASN A 127 0.25 -27.50 3.87
N ASP A 128 0.55 -28.74 4.21
CA ASP A 128 1.37 -29.08 5.37
C ASP A 128 2.84 -29.15 4.96
N PHE A 129 3.69 -28.37 5.62
CA PHE A 129 5.12 -28.33 5.36
C PHE A 129 5.94 -29.03 6.45
N ASN A 130 5.29 -29.79 7.35
CA ASN A 130 5.99 -30.67 8.29
C ASN A 130 6.75 -31.78 7.55
N ASN A 131 6.28 -32.20 6.37
CA ASN A 131 6.92 -33.18 5.50
C ASN A 131 6.91 -32.68 4.05
N ILE A 132 7.91 -31.87 3.69
CA ILE A 132 8.02 -31.25 2.36
C ILE A 132 8.38 -32.31 1.31
N SER A 133 7.49 -32.53 0.33
CA SER A 133 7.79 -33.42 -0.79
C SER A 133 8.78 -32.78 -1.77
N ASN A 134 9.35 -33.57 -2.69
CA ASN A 134 10.19 -33.01 -3.76
C ASN A 134 9.44 -32.02 -4.66
N GLN A 135 8.12 -32.23 -4.87
CA GLN A 135 7.29 -31.31 -5.66
C GLN A 135 7.08 -29.99 -4.91
N ASP A 136 6.86 -30.05 -3.59
CA ASP A 136 6.76 -28.86 -2.74
C ASP A 136 8.06 -28.07 -2.76
N ASN A 137 9.21 -28.73 -2.67
CA ASN A 137 10.52 -28.08 -2.77
C ASN A 137 10.71 -27.34 -4.10
N MET A 138 10.28 -27.91 -5.23
CA MET A 138 10.36 -27.21 -6.52
C MET A 138 9.47 -25.97 -6.54
N LYS A 139 8.25 -26.05 -5.98
CA LYS A 139 7.32 -24.92 -5.92
C LYS A 139 7.82 -23.84 -4.96
N LEU A 140 8.31 -24.21 -3.78
CA LEU A 140 8.89 -23.30 -2.80
C LEU A 140 10.12 -22.56 -3.35
N ASN A 141 10.98 -23.23 -4.13
CA ASN A 141 12.11 -22.57 -4.80
C ASN A 141 11.65 -21.53 -5.83
N LYS A 142 10.60 -21.82 -6.60
CA LYS A 142 10.01 -20.83 -7.54
C LYS A 142 9.36 -19.65 -6.81
N ILE A 143 8.69 -19.90 -5.68
CA ILE A 143 8.15 -18.84 -4.82
C ILE A 143 9.31 -18.01 -4.26
N ASN A 144 10.42 -18.66 -3.88
CA ASN A 144 11.59 -17.96 -3.37
C ASN A 144 12.23 -17.07 -4.44
N GLU A 145 12.32 -17.56 -5.68
CA GLU A 145 12.79 -16.76 -6.81
C GLU A 145 11.91 -15.52 -7.07
N LEU A 146 10.58 -15.67 -6.99
CA LEU A 146 9.64 -14.53 -7.06
C LEU A 146 9.94 -13.49 -5.99
N VAL A 147 10.08 -13.93 -4.73
CA VAL A 147 10.33 -13.02 -3.60
C VAL A 147 11.70 -12.35 -3.74
N ASP A 148 12.71 -13.06 -4.25
CA ASP A 148 14.02 -12.47 -4.56
C ASP A 148 13.91 -11.38 -5.63
N LYS A 149 13.09 -11.58 -6.67
CA LYS A 149 12.80 -10.55 -7.66
C LYS A 149 12.04 -9.35 -7.07
N TRP A 150 11.08 -9.57 -6.18
CA TRP A 150 10.40 -8.48 -5.46
C TRP A 150 11.39 -7.66 -4.61
N ILE A 151 12.28 -8.32 -3.88
CA ILE A 151 13.34 -7.64 -3.13
C ILE A 151 14.26 -6.87 -4.07
N SER A 152 14.61 -7.43 -5.23
CA SER A 152 15.44 -6.73 -6.23
C SER A 152 14.78 -5.44 -6.74
N VAL A 153 13.45 -5.44 -6.97
CA VAL A 153 12.69 -4.23 -7.31
C VAL A 153 12.85 -3.17 -6.19
N ILE A 154 12.71 -3.57 -4.94
CA ILE A 154 12.83 -2.66 -3.79
C ILE A 154 14.26 -2.12 -3.65
N SER A 155 15.26 -2.99 -3.74
CA SER A 155 16.68 -2.62 -3.59
C SER A 155 17.18 -1.69 -4.69
N LYS A 156 16.53 -1.68 -5.86
CA LYS A 156 16.83 -0.71 -6.93
C LYS A 156 16.50 0.72 -6.50
N GLU A 157 15.39 0.91 -5.79
CA GLU A 157 14.95 2.23 -5.30
C GLU A 157 15.54 2.58 -3.92
N TYR A 158 15.98 1.57 -3.15
CA TYR A 158 16.69 1.72 -1.87
C TYR A 158 18.01 0.93 -1.86
N PRO A 159 19.08 1.47 -2.45
CA PRO A 159 20.38 0.80 -2.47
C PRO A 159 20.89 0.46 -1.06
N GLY A 160 21.34 -0.78 -0.88
CA GLY A 160 21.85 -1.27 0.41
C GLY A 160 20.79 -1.66 1.43
N ILE A 161 19.50 -1.65 1.05
CA ILE A 161 18.44 -2.20 1.89
C ILE A 161 18.62 -3.72 2.05
N ALA A 162 18.48 -4.18 3.28
CA ALA A 162 18.53 -5.58 3.69
C ALA A 162 17.55 -5.80 4.85
N SER A 163 17.23 -7.06 5.16
CA SER A 163 16.19 -7.37 6.17
C SER A 163 16.52 -6.76 7.53
N GLU A 164 17.80 -6.80 7.92
CA GLU A 164 18.33 -6.30 9.18
C GLU A 164 18.34 -4.77 9.30
N ASN A 165 18.32 -4.05 8.16
CA ASN A 165 18.47 -2.60 8.15
C ASN A 165 17.29 -1.85 7.51
N GLN A 166 16.29 -2.57 6.99
CA GLN A 166 15.20 -2.01 6.19
C GLN A 166 14.51 -0.81 6.85
N THR A 167 14.20 -0.91 8.14
CA THR A 167 13.55 0.18 8.89
C THR A 167 14.38 1.45 8.88
N GLU A 168 15.69 1.35 9.08
CA GLU A 168 16.59 2.50 9.15
C GLU A 168 16.85 3.07 7.75
N THR A 169 17.08 2.19 6.76
CA THR A 169 17.26 2.59 5.36
C THR A 169 16.03 3.33 4.84
N ILE A 170 14.83 2.81 5.10
CA ILE A 170 13.58 3.46 4.70
C ILE A 170 13.38 4.77 5.47
N ARG A 171 13.59 4.78 6.79
CA ARG A 171 13.44 6.00 7.62
C ARG A 171 14.32 7.14 7.13
N LYS A 172 15.57 6.87 6.74
CA LYS A 172 16.48 7.88 6.16
C LYS A 172 15.87 8.57 4.95
N HIS A 173 15.24 7.80 4.07
CA HIS A 173 14.61 8.32 2.85
C HIS A 173 13.25 8.98 3.11
N ILE A 174 12.50 8.50 4.11
CA ILE A 174 11.14 8.97 4.43
C ILE A 174 11.13 10.14 5.43
N SER A 175 12.29 10.54 5.94
CA SER A 175 12.44 11.62 6.93
C SER A 175 11.82 12.96 6.52
N ASN A 176 11.59 13.20 5.21
CA ASN A 176 10.80 14.31 4.71
C ASN A 176 9.55 13.83 3.95
N LYS A 177 8.38 14.06 4.54
CA LYS A 177 7.04 13.73 4.00
C LYS A 177 6.78 14.26 2.60
N GLU A 178 7.25 15.47 2.29
CA GLU A 178 7.07 16.09 0.99
C GLU A 178 7.97 15.43 -0.08
N SER A 179 9.14 14.94 0.34
CA SER A 179 10.07 14.19 -0.52
C SER A 179 9.51 12.80 -0.85
N PHE A 180 8.88 12.12 0.12
CA PHE A 180 8.31 10.78 -0.09
C PHE A 180 7.30 10.73 -1.25
N ILE A 181 6.41 11.72 -1.32
CA ILE A 181 5.42 11.83 -2.40
C ILE A 181 6.10 12.19 -3.72
N LYS A 182 7.01 13.17 -3.73
CA LYS A 182 7.70 13.66 -4.94
C LYS A 182 8.71 12.67 -5.53
N GLU A 183 9.28 11.78 -4.72
CA GLU A 183 10.30 10.84 -5.18
C GLU A 183 9.71 9.69 -6.02
N GLU A 184 8.39 9.48 -5.96
CA GLU A 184 7.64 8.46 -6.72
C GLU A 184 8.20 7.03 -6.60
N LYS A 185 9.11 6.78 -5.65
CA LYS A 185 9.74 5.47 -5.42
C LYS A 185 8.70 4.39 -5.16
N TRP A 186 7.68 4.74 -4.37
CA TRP A 186 6.61 3.81 -4.05
C TRP A 186 5.85 3.37 -5.32
N MET A 187 5.60 4.29 -6.25
CA MET A 187 4.95 4.00 -7.54
C MET A 187 5.83 3.08 -8.39
N LYS A 188 7.13 3.38 -8.51
CA LYS A 188 8.09 2.53 -9.26
C LYS A 188 8.18 1.13 -8.69
N ILE A 189 8.18 1.00 -7.35
CA ILE A 189 8.14 -0.31 -6.70
C ILE A 189 6.83 -1.02 -7.04
N MET A 190 5.67 -0.37 -6.90
CA MET A 190 4.39 -1.01 -7.21
C MET A 190 4.32 -1.52 -8.66
N ILE A 191 4.73 -0.70 -9.62
CA ILE A 191 4.81 -1.09 -11.03
C ILE A 191 5.78 -2.26 -11.23
N GLY A 192 6.94 -2.21 -10.60
CA GLY A 192 7.94 -3.28 -10.66
C GLY A 192 7.45 -4.59 -10.07
N LEU A 193 6.79 -4.54 -8.90
CA LEU A 193 6.20 -5.69 -8.25
C LEU A 193 5.11 -6.33 -9.13
N ASP A 194 4.23 -5.52 -9.71
CA ASP A 194 3.14 -6.00 -10.56
C ASP A 194 3.68 -6.71 -11.81
N ASN A 195 4.65 -6.09 -12.49
CA ASN A 195 5.31 -6.66 -13.65
C ASN A 195 6.00 -8.00 -13.34
N VAL A 196 6.75 -8.06 -12.24
CA VAL A 196 7.37 -9.32 -11.79
C VAL A 196 6.30 -10.37 -11.50
N SER A 197 5.22 -10.00 -10.80
CA SER A 197 4.18 -10.95 -10.43
C SER A 197 3.44 -11.57 -11.62
N ARG A 198 3.32 -10.86 -12.75
CA ARG A 198 2.74 -11.41 -13.99
C ARG A 198 3.46 -12.66 -14.47
N GLU A 199 4.78 -12.69 -14.36
CA GLU A 199 5.61 -13.83 -14.78
C GLU A 199 5.33 -15.08 -13.92
N TYR A 200 4.77 -14.93 -12.73
CA TYR A 200 4.58 -15.99 -11.73
C TYR A 200 3.12 -16.37 -11.47
N GLU A 201 2.16 -15.81 -12.22
CA GLU A 201 0.73 -16.12 -12.06
C GLU A 201 0.45 -17.62 -12.08
N GLY A 202 1.06 -18.35 -13.02
CA GLY A 202 0.86 -19.80 -13.17
C GLY A 202 1.37 -20.62 -11.98
N ILE A 203 2.36 -20.11 -11.23
CA ILE A 203 2.92 -20.79 -10.05
C ILE A 203 1.99 -20.65 -8.85
N SER A 204 1.28 -19.52 -8.77
CA SER A 204 0.34 -19.25 -7.68
C SER A 204 -0.97 -20.03 -7.77
N ARG A 205 -1.38 -20.42 -9.00
CA ARG A 205 -2.70 -21.05 -9.28
C ARG A 205 -2.71 -22.58 -9.24
N SER A 206 -1.56 -23.25 -9.17
CA SER A 206 -1.55 -24.71 -9.15
C SER A 206 -2.04 -25.23 -7.80
N GLU A 207 -3.01 -26.13 -7.85
CA GLU A 207 -3.53 -26.90 -6.70
C GLU A 207 -2.42 -27.73 -6.04
#